data_AF-A0A3M1KH69-F1
#
_entry.id   AF-A0A3M1KH69-F1
#
_cell.length_a   1.000
_cell.length_b   1.000
_cell.length_c   1.000
_cell.angle_alpha   90.00
_cell.angle_beta   90.00
_cell.angle_gamma   90.00
#
_symmetry.space_group_name_H-M   'P 1'
#
loop_
_entity.id
_entity.type
_entity.pdbx_description
1 polymer ?
#
loop_
_entity_poly.entity_id
_entity_poly.type
_entity_poly.pdbx_seq_one_letter_code
_entity_poly.pdbx_strand_id
1 'polypeptide(L)'
;MTIRFNAIVAALLLGGIPFAHPAHASDEIDPFLVPAASEPSPEMARLERRHRLLQAHQIIGYNTLALVTAQAALGWATFGVYKRQGLTARWDNLRQAHLGLGLASWGSYWTGASLAIFAPKLADDAATDDDSIARHRRLAWVHGIGMGLTPVWGWLTSQKRNELLSRRNGKAYDAVAASHGIWATATAGALIGAWLTI
;
A
#
# COMPACT_ATOMS: atom_id res chain seq x y z
N MET A 1 -2.14 -37.42 0.10
CA MET A 1 -2.63 -36.27 0.89
C MET A 1 -2.18 -35.02 0.15
N THR A 2 -3.01 -34.60 -0.80
CA THR A 2 -2.56 -33.77 -1.93
C THR A 2 -3.27 -32.43 -1.92
N ILE A 3 -2.45 -31.41 -1.74
CA ILE A 3 -2.61 -29.96 -1.93
C ILE A 3 -3.93 -29.53 -2.60
N ARG A 4 -4.76 -28.81 -1.85
CA ARG A 4 -5.78 -27.88 -2.36
C ARG A 4 -5.58 -26.51 -1.70
N PHE A 5 -4.49 -25.84 -2.04
CA PHE A 5 -4.20 -24.46 -1.58
C PHE A 5 -4.38 -23.41 -2.70
N ASN A 6 -4.84 -23.82 -3.90
CA ASN A 6 -4.95 -22.95 -5.08
C ASN A 6 -6.35 -22.36 -5.35
N ALA A 7 -7.37 -22.68 -4.56
CA ALA A 7 -8.72 -22.16 -4.82
C ALA A 7 -9.00 -20.80 -4.16
N ILE A 8 -8.28 -20.44 -3.10
CA ILE A 8 -8.57 -19.21 -2.32
C ILE A 8 -7.83 -17.99 -2.90
N VAL A 9 -6.68 -18.19 -3.55
CA VAL A 9 -5.93 -17.08 -4.17
C VAL A 9 -6.52 -16.66 -5.53
N ALA A 10 -7.20 -17.57 -6.24
CA ALA A 10 -7.87 -17.23 -7.51
C ALA A 10 -9.17 -16.43 -7.33
N ALA A 11 -9.84 -16.56 -6.19
CA ALA A 11 -11.08 -15.82 -5.89
C ALA A 11 -10.82 -14.33 -5.55
N LEU A 12 -9.60 -13.98 -5.11
CA LEU A 12 -9.21 -12.61 -4.78
C LEU A 12 -8.75 -11.78 -5.98
N LEU A 13 -8.55 -12.39 -7.15
CA LEU A 13 -8.05 -11.71 -8.37
C LEU A 13 -9.11 -11.54 -9.47
N LEU A 14 -10.29 -12.15 -9.35
CA LEU A 14 -11.36 -12.10 -10.36
C LEU A 14 -12.74 -11.74 -9.80
N GLY A 15 -12.84 -11.42 -8.51
CA GLY A 15 -14.07 -10.98 -7.87
C GLY A 15 -14.42 -9.54 -8.25
N GLY A 16 -14.89 -9.34 -9.47
CA GLY A 16 -15.67 -8.15 -9.81
C GLY A 16 -16.88 -8.13 -8.87
N ILE A 17 -16.89 -7.20 -7.92
CA ILE A 17 -18.07 -6.92 -7.12
C ILE A 17 -19.17 -6.54 -8.12
N PRO A 18 -20.30 -7.25 -8.18
CA PRO A 18 -21.43 -6.77 -8.94
C PRO A 18 -21.85 -5.45 -8.28
N PHE A 19 -21.62 -4.34 -8.98
CA PHE A 19 -22.25 -3.08 -8.65
C PHE A 19 -23.76 -3.31 -8.79
N ALA A 20 -24.45 -3.53 -7.67
CA ALA A 20 -25.86 -3.29 -7.62
C ALA A 20 -26.03 -1.78 -7.86
N HIS A 21 -26.38 -1.40 -9.08
CA HIS A 21 -26.93 -0.08 -9.34
C HIS A 21 -28.16 0.04 -8.44
N PRO A 22 -28.27 1.09 -7.61
CA PRO A 22 -29.53 1.36 -6.96
C PRO A 22 -30.56 1.51 -8.08
N ALA A 23 -31.61 0.69 -8.03
CA ALA A 23 -32.78 0.88 -8.86
C ALA A 23 -33.33 2.26 -8.49
N HIS A 24 -32.98 3.27 -9.30
CA HIS A 24 -33.73 4.51 -9.30
C HIS A 24 -35.16 4.10 -9.61
N ALA A 25 -36.07 4.40 -8.67
CA ALA A 25 -37.50 4.35 -8.94
C ALA A 25 -37.71 5.11 -10.25
N SER A 26 -38.17 4.39 -11.27
CA SER A 26 -38.50 4.96 -12.55
C SER A 26 -39.76 5.78 -12.37
N ASP A 27 -39.61 6.99 -11.86
CA ASP A 27 -40.54 8.06 -12.20
C ASP A 27 -40.51 8.14 -13.73
N GLU A 28 -41.70 8.03 -14.32
CA GLU A 28 -41.95 7.96 -15.75
C GLU A 28 -41.37 9.21 -16.43
N ILE A 29 -40.13 9.13 -16.91
CA ILE A 29 -39.48 10.21 -17.64
C ILE A 29 -40.12 10.27 -19.03
N ASP A 30 -40.87 11.33 -19.28
CA ASP A 30 -41.37 11.68 -20.61
C ASP A 30 -40.18 11.64 -21.61
N PRO A 31 -40.22 10.76 -22.64
CA PRO A 31 -39.13 10.61 -23.60
C PRO A 31 -38.79 11.90 -24.36
N PHE A 32 -39.70 12.90 -24.35
CA PHE A 32 -39.50 14.21 -24.97
C PHE A 32 -38.93 15.28 -24.02
N LEU A 33 -38.77 14.98 -22.73
CA LEU A 33 -38.15 15.84 -21.72
C LEU A 33 -36.75 15.37 -21.29
N VAL A 34 -36.11 14.48 -22.06
CA VAL A 34 -34.66 14.26 -21.92
C VAL A 34 -33.99 15.52 -22.46
N PRO A 35 -33.45 16.44 -21.61
CA PRO A 35 -32.63 17.51 -22.14
C PRO A 35 -31.52 16.82 -22.93
N ALA A 36 -31.38 17.16 -24.22
CA ALA A 36 -30.28 16.68 -25.05
C ALA A 36 -29.02 16.73 -24.19
N ALA A 37 -28.36 15.57 -24.01
CA ALA A 37 -27.27 15.40 -23.05
C ALA A 37 -26.32 16.59 -23.19
N SER A 38 -26.43 17.53 -22.26
CA SER A 38 -25.59 18.73 -22.30
C SER A 38 -24.18 18.27 -21.96
N GLU A 39 -23.20 18.72 -22.73
CA GLU A 39 -21.80 18.46 -22.44
C GLU A 39 -21.53 18.76 -20.95
N PRO A 40 -20.93 17.83 -20.19
CA PRO A 40 -20.77 18.00 -18.77
C PRO A 40 -20.02 19.30 -18.48
N SER A 41 -20.48 20.06 -17.48
CA SER A 41 -19.80 21.29 -17.09
C SER A 41 -18.34 21.00 -16.74
N PRO A 42 -17.41 21.96 -16.95
CA PRO A 42 -16.00 21.77 -16.60
C PRO A 42 -15.79 21.35 -15.14
N GLU A 43 -16.68 21.77 -14.23
CA GLU A 43 -16.70 21.37 -12.83
C GLU A 43 -17.10 19.90 -12.63
N MET A 44 -18.15 19.44 -13.30
CA MET A 44 -18.56 18.04 -13.26
C MET A 44 -17.46 17.12 -13.80
N ALA A 45 -16.82 17.49 -14.92
CA ALA A 45 -15.70 16.74 -15.48
C ALA A 45 -14.48 16.67 -14.51
N ARG A 46 -14.23 17.75 -13.76
CA ARG A 46 -13.18 17.81 -12.73
C ARG A 46 -13.49 16.88 -11.56
N LEU A 47 -14.72 16.92 -11.04
CA LEU A 47 -15.17 16.08 -9.94
C LEU A 47 -15.14 14.60 -10.31
N GLU A 48 -15.60 14.25 -11.51
CA GLU A 48 -15.58 12.89 -12.01
C GLU A 48 -14.13 12.36 -12.15
N ARG A 49 -13.22 13.17 -12.71
CA ARG A 49 -11.79 12.83 -12.77
C ARG A 49 -11.20 12.60 -11.37
N ARG A 50 -11.51 13.48 -10.41
CA ARG A 50 -11.07 13.34 -9.02
C ARG A 50 -11.58 12.03 -8.41
N HIS A 51 -12.87 11.73 -8.58
CA HIS A 51 -13.47 10.51 -8.07
C HIS A 51 -12.78 9.26 -8.63
N ARG A 52 -12.57 9.20 -9.95
CA ARG A 52 -11.87 8.06 -10.60
C ARG A 52 -10.46 7.87 -10.07
N LEU A 53 -9.68 8.94 -9.93
CA LEU A 53 -8.30 8.86 -9.44
C LEU A 53 -8.24 8.41 -7.97
N LEU A 54 -9.13 8.91 -7.12
CA LEU A 54 -9.15 8.52 -5.71
C LEU A 54 -9.71 7.13 -5.47
N GLN A 55 -10.69 6.69 -6.28
CA GLN A 55 -11.15 5.31 -6.25
C GLN A 55 -10.01 4.36 -6.65
N ALA A 56 -9.27 4.69 -7.71
CA ALA A 56 -8.09 3.92 -8.11
C ALA A 56 -6.98 3.96 -7.03
N HIS A 57 -6.75 5.11 -6.39
CA HIS A 57 -5.85 5.22 -5.23
C HIS A 57 -6.24 4.24 -4.12
N GLN A 58 -7.53 4.18 -3.79
CA GLN A 58 -8.04 3.31 -2.74
C GLN A 58 -7.84 1.82 -3.10
N ILE A 59 -8.20 1.41 -4.32
CA ILE A 59 -8.01 0.04 -4.82
C ILE A 59 -6.52 -0.37 -4.79
N ILE A 60 -5.63 0.50 -5.27
CA ILE A 60 -4.19 0.24 -5.23
C ILE A 60 -3.67 0.27 -3.79
N GLY A 61 -4.24 1.11 -2.92
CA GLY A 61 -3.93 1.17 -1.49
C GLY A 61 -4.21 -0.16 -0.79
N TYR A 62 -5.34 -0.81 -1.07
CA TYR A 62 -5.65 -2.16 -0.57
C TYR A 62 -4.61 -3.20 -0.99
N ASN A 63 -4.21 -3.18 -2.26
CA ASN A 63 -3.18 -4.08 -2.77
C ASN A 63 -1.82 -3.80 -2.12
N THR A 64 -1.47 -2.53 -1.95
CA THR A 64 -0.25 -2.12 -1.26
C THR A 64 -0.24 -2.63 0.18
N LEU A 65 -1.35 -2.49 0.90
CA LEU A 65 -1.48 -2.98 2.27
C LEU A 65 -1.27 -4.50 2.37
N ALA A 66 -1.87 -5.27 1.45
CA ALA A 66 -1.67 -6.71 1.38
C ALA A 66 -0.20 -7.07 1.12
N LEU A 67 0.44 -6.41 0.15
CA LEU A 67 1.85 -6.62 -0.19
C LEU A 67 2.78 -6.27 0.98
N VAL A 68 2.59 -5.13 1.63
CA VAL A 68 3.40 -4.72 2.80
C VAL A 68 3.21 -5.68 3.97
N THR A 69 1.98 -6.16 4.20
CA THR A 69 1.71 -7.14 5.26
C THR A 69 2.45 -8.46 5.01
N ALA A 70 2.37 -8.99 3.79
CA ALA A 70 3.12 -10.18 3.40
C ALA A 70 4.65 -9.96 3.47
N GLN A 71 5.13 -8.81 2.99
CA GLN A 71 6.53 -8.43 3.07
C GLN A 71 7.03 -8.36 4.51
N ALA A 72 6.25 -7.78 5.43
CA ALA A 72 6.58 -7.67 6.84
C ALA A 72 6.67 -9.07 7.49
N ALA A 73 5.69 -9.94 7.22
CA ALA A 73 5.72 -11.32 7.70
C ALA A 73 6.99 -12.08 7.24
N LEU A 74 7.38 -11.92 5.96
CA LEU A 74 8.64 -12.47 5.47
C LEU A 74 9.88 -11.83 6.10
N GLY A 75 9.84 -10.53 6.40
CA GLY A 75 10.91 -9.82 7.08
C GLY A 75 11.16 -10.39 8.48
N TRP A 76 10.09 -10.58 9.26
CA TRP A 76 10.15 -11.21 10.57
C TRP A 76 10.63 -12.66 10.50
N ALA A 77 10.15 -13.44 9.53
CA ALA A 77 10.62 -14.81 9.31
C ALA A 77 12.12 -14.86 8.96
N THR A 78 12.57 -13.98 8.06
CA THR A 78 13.98 -13.83 7.66
C THR A 78 14.84 -13.49 8.88
N PHE A 79 14.44 -12.52 9.68
CA PHE A 79 15.17 -12.11 10.89
C PHE A 79 15.21 -13.23 11.94
N GLY A 80 14.11 -13.94 12.14
CA GLY A 80 14.05 -15.08 13.07
C GLY A 80 14.94 -16.25 12.65
N VAL A 81 15.02 -16.56 11.34
CA VAL A 81 15.96 -17.56 10.82
C VAL A 81 17.40 -17.10 11.02
N TYR A 82 17.70 -15.84 10.69
CA TYR A 82 19.03 -15.24 10.90
C TYR A 82 19.49 -15.38 12.36
N LYS A 83 18.65 -15.01 13.34
CA LYS A 83 19.04 -15.07 14.75
C LYS A 83 19.25 -16.49 15.28
N ARG A 84 18.58 -17.49 14.70
CA ARG A 84 18.70 -18.90 15.15
C ARG A 84 19.78 -19.70 14.42
N GLN A 85 20.01 -19.39 13.14
CA GLN A 85 20.79 -20.26 12.24
C GLN A 85 21.88 -19.49 11.48
N GLY A 86 21.93 -18.16 11.56
CA GLY A 86 22.84 -17.35 10.78
C GLY A 86 22.45 -17.23 9.30
N LEU A 87 23.44 -16.94 8.47
CA LEU A 87 23.31 -16.67 7.03
C LEU A 87 23.30 -17.97 6.22
N THR A 88 22.22 -18.74 6.34
CA THR A 88 22.04 -20.02 5.62
C THR A 88 21.36 -19.85 4.26
N ALA A 89 21.34 -20.92 3.44
CA ALA A 89 20.55 -20.92 2.20
C ALA A 89 19.06 -20.63 2.43
N ARG A 90 18.50 -21.12 3.56
CA ARG A 90 17.12 -20.83 3.96
C ARG A 90 16.93 -19.34 4.25
N TRP A 91 17.88 -18.72 4.95
CA TRP A 91 17.84 -17.27 5.21
C TRP A 91 17.88 -16.49 3.89
N ASP A 92 18.76 -16.89 2.96
CA ASP A 92 18.91 -16.19 1.68
C ASP A 92 17.64 -16.28 0.82
N ASN A 93 17.00 -17.45 0.75
CA ASN A 93 15.72 -17.62 0.05
C ASN A 93 14.62 -16.71 0.62
N LEU A 94 14.46 -16.67 1.95
CA LEU A 94 13.47 -15.80 2.59
C LEU A 94 13.78 -14.32 2.36
N ARG A 95 15.05 -13.96 2.41
CA ARG A 95 15.53 -12.61 2.12
C ARG A 95 15.23 -12.20 0.67
N GLN A 96 15.51 -13.05 -0.31
CA GLN A 96 15.22 -12.77 -1.72
C GLN A 96 13.71 -12.58 -1.93
N ALA A 97 12.87 -13.43 -1.32
CA ALA A 97 11.43 -13.27 -1.35
C ALA A 97 10.98 -11.95 -0.71
N HIS A 98 11.56 -11.57 0.44
CA HIS A 98 11.30 -10.29 1.11
C HIS A 98 11.70 -9.09 0.23
N LEU A 99 12.84 -9.15 -0.47
CA LEU A 99 13.27 -8.11 -1.41
C LEU A 99 12.34 -7.99 -2.61
N GLY A 100 11.92 -9.11 -3.21
CA GLY A 100 10.99 -9.13 -4.33
C GLY A 100 9.63 -8.53 -3.96
N LEU A 101 9.07 -8.94 -2.83
CA LEU A 101 7.85 -8.33 -2.27
C LEU A 101 8.05 -6.86 -1.90
N GLY A 102 9.23 -6.49 -1.41
CA GLY A 102 9.60 -5.09 -1.14
C GLY A 102 9.60 -4.20 -2.37
N LEU A 103 10.08 -4.71 -3.51
CA LEU A 103 10.02 -3.96 -4.77
C LEU A 103 8.57 -3.82 -5.26
N ALA A 104 7.79 -4.90 -5.17
CA ALA A 104 6.38 -4.90 -5.58
C ALA A 104 5.54 -3.94 -4.72
N SER A 105 5.69 -3.98 -3.40
CA SER A 105 4.98 -3.09 -2.49
C SER A 105 5.38 -1.63 -2.68
N TRP A 106 6.68 -1.35 -2.89
CA TRP A 106 7.18 -0.01 -3.16
C TRP A 106 6.62 0.56 -4.47
N GLY A 107 6.62 -0.22 -5.55
CA GLY A 107 6.03 0.19 -6.82
C GLY A 107 4.51 0.42 -6.71
N SER A 108 3.80 -0.49 -6.04
CA SER A 108 2.36 -0.36 -5.79
C SER A 108 2.05 0.92 -4.98
N TYR A 109 2.82 1.17 -3.93
CA TYR A 109 2.70 2.36 -3.08
C TYR A 109 2.86 3.65 -3.87
N TRP A 110 3.93 3.80 -4.65
CA TRP A 110 4.16 5.03 -5.43
C TRP A 110 3.15 5.22 -6.55
N THR A 111 2.65 4.13 -7.14
CA THR A 111 1.55 4.18 -8.10
C THR A 111 0.30 4.74 -7.43
N GLY A 112 -0.09 4.18 -6.27
CA GLY A 112 -1.23 4.66 -5.50
C GLY A 112 -1.06 6.11 -5.04
N ALA A 113 0.10 6.46 -4.49
CA ALA A 113 0.41 7.83 -4.04
C ALA A 113 0.32 8.85 -5.18
N SER A 114 0.80 8.49 -6.37
CA SER A 114 0.72 9.36 -7.56
C SER A 114 -0.74 9.68 -7.93
N LEU A 115 -1.64 8.70 -7.85
CA LEU A 115 -3.06 8.92 -8.12
C LEU A 115 -3.69 9.94 -7.16
N ALA A 116 -3.32 9.91 -5.88
CA ALA A 116 -3.79 10.89 -4.90
C ALA A 116 -3.17 12.28 -5.11
N ILE A 117 -1.87 12.35 -5.42
CA ILE A 117 -1.15 13.62 -5.64
C ILE A 117 -1.69 14.36 -6.87
N PHE A 118 -1.97 13.63 -7.96
CA PHE A 118 -2.46 14.20 -9.22
C PHE A 118 -3.98 14.31 -9.30
N ALA A 119 -4.71 13.92 -8.24
CA ALA A 119 -6.15 14.15 -8.17
C ALA A 119 -6.46 15.66 -8.11
N PRO A 120 -7.41 16.17 -8.92
CA PRO A 120 -7.84 17.56 -8.82
C PRO A 120 -8.29 17.91 -7.40
N LYS A 121 -7.80 19.03 -6.86
CA LYS A 121 -8.21 19.57 -5.55
C LYS A 121 -9.63 20.13 -5.59
N LEU A 122 -10.33 20.21 -4.46
CA LEU A 122 -11.56 21.01 -4.37
C LEU A 122 -11.17 22.48 -4.08
N ALA A 123 -12.02 23.43 -4.45
CA ALA A 123 -11.78 24.84 -4.14
C ALA A 123 -11.76 25.09 -2.62
N ASP A 124 -12.51 24.26 -1.88
CA ASP A 124 -12.70 24.34 -0.43
C ASP A 124 -12.14 23.08 0.27
N ASP A 125 -10.86 22.78 0.08
CA ASP A 125 -10.13 21.66 0.72
C ASP A 125 -10.00 21.81 2.27
N ALA A 126 -10.92 22.51 2.93
CA ALA A 126 -10.99 22.66 4.38
C ALA A 126 -11.61 21.40 5.02
N ALA A 127 -10.89 20.28 4.97
CA ALA A 127 -11.19 19.15 5.84
C ALA A 127 -11.08 19.63 7.30
N THR A 128 -12.16 19.50 8.07
CA THR A 128 -12.17 19.79 9.51
C THR A 128 -11.24 18.81 10.24
N ASP A 129 -10.52 19.27 11.27
CA ASP A 129 -9.40 18.55 11.89
C ASP A 129 -9.73 17.16 12.50
N ASP A 130 -11.01 16.85 12.67
CA ASP A 130 -11.54 15.60 13.25
C ASP A 130 -12.08 14.59 12.21
N ASP A 131 -12.00 14.94 10.92
CA ASP A 131 -12.44 14.06 9.84
C ASP A 131 -11.47 12.90 9.59
N SER A 132 -12.00 11.78 9.12
CA SER A 132 -11.25 10.58 8.78
C SER A 132 -10.15 10.87 7.74
N ILE A 133 -10.44 11.76 6.80
CA ILE A 133 -9.48 12.24 5.81
C ILE A 133 -8.31 12.99 6.46
N ALA A 134 -8.57 13.79 7.50
CA ALA A 134 -7.51 14.49 8.24
C ALA A 134 -6.58 13.50 8.97
N ARG A 135 -7.14 12.42 9.55
CA ARG A 135 -6.34 11.32 10.13
C ARG A 135 -5.50 10.60 9.07
N HIS A 136 -6.09 10.24 7.94
CA HIS A 136 -5.37 9.63 6.82
C HIS A 136 -4.20 10.51 6.37
N ARG A 137 -4.43 11.82 6.20
CA ARG A 137 -3.40 12.78 5.80
C ARG A 137 -2.25 12.89 6.80
N ARG A 138 -2.52 12.82 8.11
CA ARG A 138 -1.48 12.77 9.15
C ARG A 138 -0.67 11.48 9.04
N LEU A 139 -1.34 10.34 8.86
CA LEU A 139 -0.69 9.05 8.69
C LEU A 139 0.10 8.96 7.37
N ALA A 140 -0.31 9.72 6.35
CA ALA A 140 0.39 9.81 5.07
C ALA A 140 1.80 10.36 5.19
N TRP A 141 2.06 11.24 6.16
CA TRP A 141 3.43 11.66 6.46
C TRP A 141 4.27 10.49 6.98
N VAL A 142 3.72 9.71 7.90
CA VAL A 142 4.45 8.59 8.51
C VAL A 142 4.67 7.48 7.50
N HIS A 143 3.61 7.00 6.83
CA HIS A 143 3.75 5.90 5.88
C HIS A 143 4.48 6.34 4.60
N GLY A 144 4.33 7.60 4.16
CA GLY A 144 5.05 8.12 3.00
C GLY A 144 6.55 8.22 3.24
N ILE A 145 6.97 8.81 4.37
CA ILE A 145 8.40 8.85 4.75
C ILE A 145 8.93 7.43 4.94
N GLY A 146 8.16 6.57 5.61
CA GLY A 146 8.52 5.17 5.85
C GLY A 146 8.74 4.38 4.57
N MET A 147 7.83 4.50 3.59
CA MET A 147 7.92 3.83 2.29
C MET A 147 9.00 4.42 1.38
N GLY A 148 9.38 5.67 1.58
CA GLY A 148 10.53 6.28 0.90
C GLY A 148 11.87 5.80 1.46
N LEU A 149 12.04 5.85 2.78
CA LEU A 149 13.35 5.66 3.41
C LEU A 149 13.67 4.19 3.75
N THR A 150 12.68 3.42 4.22
CA THR A 150 12.92 2.05 4.72
C THR A 150 13.49 1.11 3.64
N PRO A 151 12.99 1.10 2.39
CA PRO A 151 13.56 0.26 1.33
C PRO A 151 14.98 0.66 0.95
N VAL A 152 15.26 1.98 0.87
CA VAL A 152 16.60 2.51 0.60
C VAL A 152 17.58 2.09 1.70
N TRP A 153 17.16 2.20 2.96
CA TRP A 153 17.96 1.75 4.11
C TRP A 153 18.24 0.24 4.06
N GLY A 154 17.24 -0.57 3.71
CA GLY A 154 17.39 -2.01 3.53
C GLY A 154 18.38 -2.37 2.42
N TRP A 155 18.31 -1.65 1.29
CA TRP A 155 19.25 -1.81 0.17
C TRP A 155 20.68 -1.41 0.55
N LEU A 156 20.89 -0.27 1.21
CA LEU A 156 22.21 0.15 1.69
C LEU A 156 22.81 -0.86 2.68
N THR A 157 21.99 -1.36 3.60
CA THR A 157 22.39 -2.41 4.55
C THR A 157 22.81 -3.68 3.83
N SER A 158 22.11 -4.01 2.75
CA SER A 158 22.40 -5.19 1.92
C SER A 158 23.75 -5.08 1.22
N GLN A 159 24.09 -3.88 0.70
CA GLN A 159 25.39 -3.64 0.07
C GLN A 159 26.54 -3.67 1.09
N LYS A 160 26.31 -3.14 2.29
CA LYS A 160 27.32 -3.07 3.35
C LYS A 160 27.32 -4.28 4.30
N ARG A 161 26.61 -5.36 3.97
CA ARG A 161 26.41 -6.51 4.87
C ARG A 161 27.73 -7.07 5.40
N ASN A 162 28.69 -7.37 4.54
CA ASN A 162 29.94 -8.00 4.95
C ASN A 162 30.78 -7.08 5.85
N GLU A 163 30.76 -5.77 5.58
CA GLU A 163 31.38 -4.76 6.45
C GLU A 163 30.69 -4.70 7.82
N LEU A 164 29.36 -4.67 7.84
CA LEU A 164 28.59 -4.63 9.10
C LEU A 164 28.78 -5.90 9.94
N LEU A 165 28.95 -7.05 9.30
CA LEU A 165 29.22 -8.32 9.98
C LEU A 165 30.63 -8.37 10.57
N SER A 166 31.63 -7.79 9.90
CA SER A 166 33.01 -7.73 10.44
C SER A 166 33.15 -6.73 11.59
N ARG A 167 32.28 -5.71 11.64
CA ARG A 167 32.31 -4.68 12.67
C ARG A 167 31.66 -5.16 13.98
N ARG A 168 32.35 -4.91 15.09
CA ARG A 168 31.88 -5.18 16.46
C ARG A 168 31.39 -6.62 16.64
N ASN A 169 32.06 -7.60 16.01
CA ASN A 169 31.69 -9.01 16.05
C ASN A 169 30.22 -9.26 15.64
N GLY A 170 29.80 -8.70 14.51
CA GLY A 170 28.43 -8.83 13.98
C GLY A 170 27.37 -7.93 14.63
N LYS A 171 27.67 -7.32 15.79
CA LYS A 171 26.69 -6.47 16.51
C LYS A 171 26.23 -5.25 15.71
N ALA A 172 27.04 -4.76 14.78
CA ALA A 172 26.65 -3.65 13.91
C ALA A 172 25.54 -4.08 12.92
N TYR A 173 25.66 -5.25 12.31
CA TYR A 173 24.62 -5.79 11.45
C TYR A 173 23.32 -6.06 12.23
N ASP A 174 23.42 -6.67 13.42
CA ASP A 174 22.26 -6.92 14.30
C ASP A 174 21.49 -5.63 14.62
N ALA A 175 22.21 -4.55 14.96
CA ALA A 175 21.59 -3.26 15.28
C ALA A 175 20.87 -2.65 14.08
N VAL A 176 21.48 -2.69 12.88
CA VAL A 176 20.89 -2.14 11.66
C VAL A 176 19.69 -2.97 11.18
N ALA A 177 19.76 -4.30 11.30
CA ALA A 177 18.65 -5.18 10.98
C ALA A 177 17.46 -4.96 11.93
N ALA A 178 17.72 -4.80 13.22
CA ALA A 178 16.70 -4.47 14.22
C ALA A 178 16.07 -3.09 13.95
N SER A 179 16.87 -2.06 13.66
CA SER A 179 16.34 -0.73 13.35
C SER A 179 15.49 -0.73 12.09
N HIS A 180 15.90 -1.46 11.05
CA HIS A 180 15.10 -1.65 9.84
C HIS A 180 13.74 -2.28 10.17
N GLY A 181 13.71 -3.32 11.01
CA GLY A 181 12.49 -3.96 11.49
C GLY A 181 11.54 -3.01 12.25
N ILE A 182 12.09 -2.15 13.11
CA ILE A 182 11.31 -1.14 13.85
C ILE A 182 10.65 -0.16 12.88
N TRP A 183 11.42 0.45 11.97
CA TRP A 183 10.88 1.40 10.99
C TRP A 183 9.88 0.76 10.02
N ALA A 184 10.15 -0.47 9.59
CA ALA A 184 9.23 -1.22 8.74
C ALA A 184 7.90 -1.50 9.45
N THR A 185 7.94 -1.85 10.74
CA THR A 185 6.74 -2.11 11.55
C THR A 185 5.94 -0.83 11.78
N ALA A 186 6.61 0.29 12.08
CA ALA A 186 5.94 1.59 12.21
C ALA A 186 5.27 2.01 10.89
N THR A 187 5.95 1.82 9.76
CA THR A 187 5.41 2.10 8.42
C THR A 187 4.19 1.24 8.11
N ALA A 188 4.27 -0.07 8.37
CA ALA A 188 3.15 -0.99 8.18
C ALA A 188 1.97 -0.64 9.08
N GLY A 189 2.22 -0.31 10.35
CA GLY A 189 1.20 0.17 11.28
C GLY A 189 0.53 1.45 10.82
N ALA A 190 1.30 2.41 10.28
CA ALA A 190 0.75 3.63 9.70
C ALA A 190 -0.11 3.37 8.45
N LEU A 191 0.27 2.40 7.60
CA LEU A 191 -0.56 1.98 6.46
C LEU A 191 -1.87 1.32 6.90
N ILE A 192 -1.83 0.43 7.90
CA ILE A 192 -3.02 -0.20 8.48
C ILE A 192 -3.93 0.89 9.09
N GLY A 193 -3.36 1.80 9.87
CA GLY A 193 -4.11 2.92 10.45
C GLY A 193 -4.72 3.81 9.37
N ALA A 194 -3.96 4.09 8.30
CA ALA A 194 -4.43 4.92 7.20
C ALA A 194 -5.60 4.25 6.49
N TRP A 195 -5.55 2.93 6.31
CA TRP A 195 -6.63 2.13 5.75
C TRP A 195 -7.92 2.18 6.59
N LEU A 196 -7.81 2.09 7.92
CA LEU A 196 -8.96 2.21 8.84
C LEU A 196 -9.63 3.59 8.83
N THR A 197 -9.05 4.56 8.12
CA THR A 197 -9.54 5.94 8.04
C THR A 197 -10.06 6.34 6.66
N ILE A 198 -10.17 5.40 5.71
CA ILE A 198 -10.73 5.62 4.36
C ILE A 198 -12.01 4.83 4.20
#